data_AF-A0A960BSM9-F1
#
_entry.id   AF-A0A960BSM9-F1
#
_cell.length_a   1.000
_cell.length_b   1.000
_cell.length_c   1.000
_cell.angle_alpha   90.00
_cell.angle_beta   90.00
_cell.angle_gamma   90.00
#
_symmetry.space_group_name_H-M   'P 1'
#
loop_
_entity.id
_entity.type
_entity.pdbx_description
1 polymer ?
#
loop_
_entity_poly.entity_id
_entity_poly.type
_entity_poly.pdbx_seq_one_letter_code
_entity_poly.pdbx_strand_id
1 'polypeptide(L)'
;MASRRALAPVIAATVAATGIIAIPAGGASAATVYKACANKKTGQMRLVVKGKKCKKKEKKLKWNVKGPKGGTGGTGATGPQGPAGERGPAGAFNALDQTGKVIGTFFTVYGSFPMVRLPSGALLAYSNSPADPNPVPLPSPVVYYRQAGCAGDAYGVYGGGFPFDTGIIIGSPPAPGSPIYRLQPGTPQAFTALSQLTPSGCQAISSGISSAYVAKPAGNVPTVVQPMYFEPQS
;
A
#
# COMPACT_ATOMS: atom_id res chain seq x y z
N MET A 1 23.34 -32.28 58.22
CA MET A 1 22.33 -31.23 58.48
C MET A 1 21.00 -31.69 57.90
N ALA A 2 19.94 -31.65 58.73
CA ALA A 2 18.50 -31.70 58.40
C ALA A 2 17.96 -32.94 57.64
N SER A 3 16.76 -33.47 57.87
CA SER A 3 15.70 -33.25 58.85
C SER A 3 14.77 -34.47 58.79
N ARG A 4 14.13 -34.78 59.92
CA ARG A 4 13.05 -35.76 60.07
C ARG A 4 11.80 -35.38 59.26
N ARG A 5 11.01 -36.40 58.85
CA ARG A 5 9.53 -36.56 58.93
C ARG A 5 9.12 -37.67 57.94
N ALA A 6 8.85 -38.91 58.39
CA ALA A 6 7.59 -39.42 58.94
C ALA A 6 6.44 -39.50 57.92
N LEU A 7 6.09 -40.72 57.48
CA LEU A 7 4.77 -41.36 57.59
C LEU A 7 4.74 -42.67 56.79
N ALA A 8 4.37 -43.74 57.48
CA ALA A 8 4.17 -45.11 56.98
C ALA A 8 2.70 -45.27 56.49
N PRO A 9 2.10 -46.47 56.24
CA PRO A 9 2.65 -47.83 56.16
C PRO A 9 1.96 -48.74 55.08
N VAL A 10 2.26 -50.05 55.14
CA VAL A 10 1.43 -51.24 54.75
C VAL A 10 1.06 -51.42 53.25
N ILE A 11 1.03 -52.59 52.61
CA ILE A 11 0.81 -53.99 53.00
C ILE A 11 1.61 -54.90 52.05
N ALA A 12 2.29 -55.88 52.63
CA ALA A 12 2.96 -56.99 51.96
C ALA A 12 2.00 -58.14 51.65
N ALA A 13 2.50 -59.11 50.86
CA ALA A 13 1.99 -60.47 50.66
C ALA A 13 0.93 -60.61 49.55
N THR A 14 1.00 -61.56 48.62
CA THR A 14 1.79 -62.81 48.58
C THR A 14 1.75 -63.35 47.15
N VAL A 15 2.89 -63.86 46.68
CA VAL A 15 3.01 -64.57 45.40
C VAL A 15 2.43 -65.98 45.58
N ALA A 16 1.42 -66.33 44.79
CA ALA A 16 0.99 -67.70 44.58
C ALA A 16 1.16 -68.05 43.11
N ALA A 17 2.10 -68.96 42.85
CA ALA A 17 2.38 -69.50 41.52
C ALA A 17 1.28 -70.49 41.11
N THR A 18 0.60 -70.21 40.01
CA THR A 18 -0.19 -71.20 39.26
C THR A 18 0.43 -71.36 37.88
N GLY A 19 0.71 -72.62 37.52
CA GLY A 19 1.44 -73.00 36.31
C GLY A 19 0.75 -72.54 35.03
N ILE A 20 1.50 -71.82 34.20
CA ILE A 20 1.07 -71.42 32.86
C ILE A 20 1.30 -72.62 31.93
N ILE A 21 0.23 -73.28 31.53
CA ILE A 21 0.25 -74.18 30.37
C ILE A 21 0.47 -73.30 29.14
N ALA A 22 1.65 -73.41 28.52
CA ALA A 22 1.92 -72.77 27.24
C ALA A 22 1.04 -73.42 26.17
N ILE A 23 -0.11 -72.81 25.88
CA ILE A 23 -0.87 -73.10 24.67
C ILE A 23 -0.01 -72.56 23.53
N PRO A 24 0.41 -73.38 22.53
CA PRO A 24 0.96 -72.83 21.32
C PRO A 24 -0.15 -71.98 20.70
N ALA A 25 -0.01 -70.65 20.77
CA ALA A 25 -0.77 -69.73 19.95
C ALA A 25 -0.35 -70.01 18.50
N GLY A 26 -0.94 -71.05 17.90
CA GLY A 26 -0.82 -71.30 16.48
C GLY A 26 -1.20 -70.01 15.79
N GLY A 27 -0.24 -69.42 15.07
CA GLY A 27 -0.37 -68.11 14.45
C GLY A 27 -1.72 -68.02 13.78
N ALA A 28 -2.63 -67.23 14.37
CA ALA A 28 -3.92 -66.96 13.79
C ALA A 28 -3.62 -66.25 12.46
N SER A 29 -3.68 -67.00 11.37
CA SER A 29 -3.63 -66.43 10.04
C SER A 29 -4.67 -65.32 10.03
N ALA A 30 -4.25 -64.08 9.78
CA ALA A 30 -5.13 -62.92 9.74
C ALA A 30 -6.21 -63.16 8.67
N ALA A 31 -7.33 -63.76 9.08
CA ALA A 31 -8.41 -64.06 8.18
C ALA A 31 -8.97 -62.72 7.72
N THR A 32 -9.05 -62.49 6.41
CA THR A 32 -9.67 -61.27 5.86
C THR A 32 -11.19 -61.35 5.95
N VAL A 33 -11.73 -62.58 6.04
CA VAL A 33 -13.17 -62.89 6.09
C VAL A 33 -13.41 -64.06 7.05
N TYR A 34 -14.24 -63.86 8.08
CA TYR A 34 -14.76 -64.95 8.90
C TYR A 34 -15.90 -65.68 8.19
N LYS A 35 -15.92 -67.00 8.32
CA LYS A 35 -16.99 -67.86 7.81
C LYS A 35 -17.62 -68.58 8.99
N ALA A 36 -18.93 -68.54 9.11
CA ALA A 36 -19.67 -69.27 10.12
C ALA A 36 -20.81 -70.08 9.50
N CYS A 37 -21.31 -71.05 10.24
CA CYS A 37 -22.54 -71.76 9.93
C CYS A 37 -23.53 -71.49 11.06
N ALA A 38 -24.72 -71.04 10.73
CA ALA A 38 -25.80 -70.80 11.68
C ALA A 38 -26.90 -71.86 11.48
N ASN A 39 -27.34 -72.52 12.55
CA ASN A 39 -28.49 -73.44 12.47
C ASN A 39 -29.74 -72.67 12.03
N LYS A 40 -30.46 -73.18 11.02
CA LYS A 40 -31.62 -72.50 10.43
C LYS A 40 -32.83 -72.40 11.37
N LYS A 41 -32.93 -73.26 12.40
CA LYS A 41 -34.04 -73.28 13.36
C LYS A 41 -33.68 -72.65 14.70
N THR A 42 -32.49 -72.94 15.22
CA THR A 42 -32.09 -72.50 16.57
C THR A 42 -31.19 -71.27 16.58
N GLY A 43 -30.69 -70.83 15.41
CA GLY A 43 -29.77 -69.70 15.31
C GLY A 43 -28.36 -69.97 15.84
N GLN A 44 -28.08 -71.15 16.42
CA GLN A 44 -26.77 -71.47 16.98
C GLN A 44 -25.68 -71.37 15.90
N MET A 45 -24.66 -70.57 16.17
CA MET A 45 -23.56 -70.30 15.24
C MET A 45 -22.31 -71.08 15.63
N ARG A 46 -21.61 -71.60 14.63
CA ARG A 46 -20.24 -72.12 14.77
C ARG A 46 -19.33 -71.52 13.72
N LEU A 47 -18.10 -71.22 14.12
CA LEU A 47 -17.06 -70.79 13.19
C LEU A 47 -16.62 -71.96 12.30
N VAL A 48 -16.34 -71.67 11.03
CA VAL A 48 -15.84 -72.65 10.08
C VAL A 48 -14.32 -72.58 10.03
N VAL A 49 -13.67 -73.59 10.60
CA VAL A 49 -12.23 -73.83 10.43
C VAL A 49 -11.93 -74.47 9.07
N LYS A 50 -10.67 -74.37 8.62
CA LYS A 50 -10.21 -74.83 7.29
C LYS A 50 -10.67 -76.27 7.00
N GLY A 51 -11.24 -76.51 5.82
CA GLY A 51 -11.69 -77.83 5.36
C GLY A 51 -13.08 -78.27 5.84
N LYS A 52 -13.75 -77.54 6.74
CA LYS A 52 -15.11 -77.88 7.21
C LYS A 52 -16.20 -77.16 6.40
N LYS A 53 -17.31 -77.84 6.13
CA LYS A 53 -18.51 -77.29 5.45
C LYS A 53 -19.68 -77.15 6.43
N CYS A 54 -20.69 -76.36 6.07
CA CYS A 54 -21.94 -76.29 6.83
C CYS A 54 -22.74 -77.59 6.68
N LYS A 55 -23.44 -77.99 7.74
CA LYS A 55 -24.39 -79.12 7.71
C LYS A 55 -25.63 -78.71 6.89
N LYS A 56 -26.40 -79.68 6.38
CA LYS A 56 -27.61 -79.42 5.54
C LYS A 56 -28.64 -78.49 6.20
N LYS A 57 -28.74 -78.52 7.54
CA LYS A 57 -29.65 -77.68 8.34
C LYS A 57 -29.03 -76.35 8.81
N GLU A 58 -27.87 -75.98 8.29
CA GLU A 58 -27.17 -74.74 8.61
C GLU A 58 -27.13 -73.79 7.39
N LYS A 59 -27.06 -72.49 7.65
CA LYS A 59 -26.82 -71.43 6.67
C LYS A 59 -25.39 -70.93 6.81
N LYS A 60 -24.66 -70.83 5.69
CA LYS A 60 -23.31 -70.26 5.68
C LYS A 60 -23.39 -68.74 5.74
N LEU A 61 -22.65 -68.15 6.66
CA LEU A 61 -22.48 -66.72 6.83
C LEU A 61 -21.02 -66.35 6.58
N LYS A 62 -20.80 -65.13 6.07
CA LYS A 62 -19.48 -64.57 5.84
C LYS A 62 -19.50 -63.09 6.20
N TRP A 63 -18.46 -62.60 6.87
CA TRP A 63 -18.27 -61.17 7.13
C TRP A 63 -16.78 -60.84 7.16
N ASN A 64 -16.46 -59.59 6.82
CA ASN A 64 -15.09 -59.10 6.82
C ASN A 64 -14.62 -58.86 8.26
N VAL A 65 -13.33 -59.03 8.50
CA VAL A 65 -12.71 -58.78 9.82
C VAL A 65 -12.47 -57.30 10.05
N LYS A 66 -12.36 -56.53 8.97
CA LYS A 66 -12.21 -55.07 8.99
C LYS A 66 -13.37 -54.44 8.22
N GLY A 67 -13.96 -53.38 8.79
CA GLY A 67 -14.92 -52.53 8.07
C GLY A 67 -14.27 -51.87 6.86
N PRO A 68 -15.07 -51.38 5.88
CA PRO A 68 -14.53 -50.61 4.77
C PRO A 68 -13.79 -49.37 5.29
N LYS A 69 -12.74 -48.94 4.57
CA LYS A 69 -12.08 -47.66 4.84
C LYS A 69 -13.14 -46.55 4.74
N GLY A 70 -13.16 -45.62 5.70
CA GLY A 70 -14.02 -44.44 5.64
C GLY A 70 -13.75 -43.63 4.36
N GLY A 71 -14.78 -43.00 3.80
CA GLY A 71 -14.62 -42.13 2.65
C GLY A 71 -13.62 -41.01 2.91
N THR A 72 -12.95 -40.53 1.86
CA THR A 72 -12.14 -39.32 1.94
C THR A 72 -13.03 -38.16 2.38
N GLY A 73 -12.56 -37.33 3.31
CA GLY A 73 -13.29 -36.12 3.69
C GLY A 73 -13.52 -35.22 2.49
N GLY A 74 -14.65 -34.50 2.46
CA GLY A 74 -14.93 -33.53 1.41
C GLY A 74 -13.84 -32.47 1.31
N THR A 75 -13.65 -31.91 0.11
CA THR A 75 -12.79 -30.74 -0.08
C THR A 75 -13.28 -29.60 0.82
N GLY A 76 -12.36 -28.91 1.50
CA GLY A 76 -12.69 -27.75 2.31
C GLY A 76 -13.37 -26.65 1.47
N ALA A 77 -14.20 -25.83 2.10
CA ALA A 77 -14.82 -24.69 1.45
C ALA A 77 -13.74 -23.72 0.92
N THR A 78 -13.99 -23.11 -0.24
CA THR A 78 -13.19 -22.00 -0.74
C THR A 78 -13.21 -20.86 0.28
N GLY A 79 -12.04 -20.26 0.54
CA GLY A 79 -11.94 -19.12 1.45
C GLY A 79 -12.77 -17.91 0.98
N PRO A 80 -13.09 -16.97 1.88
CA PRO A 80 -13.79 -15.75 1.49
C PRO A 80 -12.96 -14.94 0.49
N GLN A 81 -13.63 -14.20 -0.39
CA GLN A 81 -12.98 -13.22 -1.24
C GLN A 81 -12.26 -12.18 -0.37
N GLY A 82 -11.06 -11.77 -0.77
CA GLY A 82 -10.33 -10.68 -0.12
C GLY A 82 -11.08 -9.33 -0.20
N PRO A 83 -10.73 -8.36 0.66
CA PRO A 83 -11.32 -7.02 0.58
C PRO A 83 -11.06 -6.37 -0.79
N ALA A 84 -11.95 -5.48 -1.21
CA ALA A 84 -11.70 -4.62 -2.37
C ALA A 84 -10.45 -3.76 -2.12
N GLY A 85 -9.66 -3.52 -3.17
CA GLY A 85 -8.51 -2.61 -3.09
C GLY A 85 -8.93 -1.17 -2.81
N GLU A 86 -8.01 -0.36 -2.30
CA GLU A 86 -8.23 1.08 -2.09
C GLU A 86 -8.54 1.80 -3.41
N ARG A 87 -9.35 2.85 -3.34
CA ARG A 87 -9.59 3.72 -4.49
C ARG A 87 -8.28 4.45 -4.85
N GLY A 88 -7.93 4.49 -6.13
CA GLY A 88 -6.78 5.27 -6.60
C GLY A 88 -6.90 6.78 -6.32
N PRO A 89 -5.81 7.55 -6.44
CA PRO A 89 -5.84 8.99 -6.26
C PRO A 89 -6.79 9.66 -7.27
N ALA A 90 -7.37 10.80 -6.89
CA ALA A 90 -8.14 11.61 -7.84
C ALA A 90 -7.24 12.05 -9.00
N GLY A 91 -7.77 12.03 -10.23
CA GLY A 91 -7.06 12.55 -11.39
C GLY A 91 -6.79 14.05 -11.26
N ALA A 92 -5.64 14.52 -11.78
CA ALA A 92 -5.37 15.94 -11.84
C ALA A 92 -6.28 16.62 -12.87
N PHE A 93 -6.51 17.92 -12.72
CA PHE A 93 -7.31 18.71 -13.66
C PHE A 93 -6.39 19.57 -14.54
N ASN A 94 -6.70 19.66 -15.83
CA ASN A 94 -6.12 20.67 -16.71
C ASN A 94 -6.78 22.02 -16.43
N ALA A 95 -5.99 23.09 -16.44
CA ALA A 95 -6.47 24.45 -16.52
C ALA A 95 -6.48 24.87 -17.99
N LEU A 96 -7.65 25.10 -18.53
CA LEU A 96 -7.86 25.55 -19.89
C LEU A 96 -8.29 27.02 -19.89
N ASP A 97 -7.84 27.78 -20.87
CA ASP A 97 -8.39 29.11 -21.13
C ASP A 97 -9.72 29.01 -21.90
N GLN A 98 -10.43 30.13 -22.09
CA GLN A 98 -11.72 30.14 -22.80
C GLN A 98 -11.69 29.55 -24.22
N THR A 99 -10.52 29.48 -24.86
CA THR A 99 -10.37 28.93 -26.21
C THR A 99 -10.18 27.42 -26.21
N GLY A 100 -10.09 26.79 -25.04
CA GLY A 100 -9.76 25.37 -24.87
C GLY A 100 -8.27 25.08 -24.92
N LYS A 101 -7.41 26.10 -24.85
CA LYS A 101 -5.96 25.91 -24.77
C LYS A 101 -5.58 25.52 -23.35
N VAL A 102 -4.87 24.38 -23.22
CA VAL A 102 -4.28 23.97 -21.93
C VAL A 102 -3.17 24.94 -21.55
N ILE A 103 -3.36 25.64 -20.43
CA ILE A 103 -2.36 26.55 -19.84
C ILE A 103 -1.44 25.79 -18.89
N GLY A 104 -1.97 24.79 -18.19
CA GLY A 104 -1.22 23.99 -17.24
C GLY A 104 -2.13 23.04 -16.46
N THR A 105 -1.66 22.61 -15.30
CA THR A 105 -2.42 21.75 -14.37
C THR A 105 -2.95 22.59 -13.23
N PHE A 106 -4.24 22.44 -12.90
CA PHE A 106 -4.81 23.02 -11.69
C PHE A 106 -4.13 22.42 -10.45
N PHE A 107 -3.65 23.29 -9.56
CA PHE A 107 -2.95 22.87 -8.35
C PHE A 107 -3.81 23.04 -7.10
N THR A 108 -4.32 24.25 -6.88
CA THR A 108 -5.17 24.58 -5.72
C THR A 108 -5.88 25.92 -5.93
N VAL A 109 -6.70 26.33 -4.97
CA VAL A 109 -7.21 27.70 -4.88
C VAL A 109 -6.58 28.38 -3.65
N TYR A 110 -5.95 29.55 -3.87
CA TYR A 110 -5.47 30.42 -2.80
C TYR A 110 -6.40 31.62 -2.67
N GLY A 111 -7.22 31.65 -1.61
CA GLY A 111 -8.30 32.63 -1.48
C GLY A 111 -9.33 32.43 -2.59
N SER A 112 -9.42 33.39 -3.52
CA SER A 112 -10.25 33.29 -4.74
C SER A 112 -9.42 33.05 -6.01
N PHE A 113 -8.10 32.86 -5.88
CA PHE A 113 -7.19 32.74 -7.02
C PHE A 113 -6.90 31.27 -7.33
N PRO A 114 -7.39 30.71 -8.46
CA PRO A 114 -6.87 29.44 -8.94
C PRO A 114 -5.37 29.53 -9.19
N MET A 115 -4.63 28.58 -8.64
CA MET A 115 -3.21 28.39 -8.89
C MET A 115 -3.02 27.32 -9.96
N VAL A 116 -2.34 27.69 -11.04
CA VAL A 116 -2.07 26.84 -12.20
C VAL A 116 -0.58 26.57 -12.29
N ARG A 117 -0.21 25.30 -12.36
CA ARG A 117 1.16 24.84 -12.63
C ARG A 117 1.40 24.81 -14.12
N LEU A 118 2.26 25.69 -14.60
CA LEU A 118 2.70 25.69 -16.00
C LEU A 118 3.53 24.43 -16.33
N PRO A 119 3.70 24.07 -17.61
CA PRO A 119 4.61 23.00 -18.03
C PRO A 119 6.07 23.19 -17.59
N SER A 120 6.52 24.44 -17.41
CA SER A 120 7.82 24.75 -16.81
C SER A 120 7.91 24.37 -15.32
N GLY A 121 6.78 24.03 -14.72
CA GLY A 121 6.60 23.74 -13.31
C GLY A 121 6.55 24.97 -12.41
N ALA A 122 6.42 26.18 -12.96
CA ALA A 122 6.11 27.37 -12.16
C ALA A 122 4.61 27.41 -11.83
N LEU A 123 4.27 27.76 -10.59
CA LEU A 123 2.89 28.00 -10.16
C LEU A 123 2.56 29.48 -10.29
N LEU A 124 1.50 29.80 -11.02
CA LEU A 124 0.96 31.14 -11.16
C LEU A 124 -0.45 31.20 -10.59
N ALA A 125 -0.78 32.29 -9.89
CA ALA A 125 -2.13 32.57 -9.41
C ALA A 125 -2.86 33.46 -10.42
N TYR A 126 -4.14 33.23 -10.67
CA TYR A 126 -4.95 34.05 -11.58
C TYR A 126 -6.21 34.56 -10.87
N SER A 127 -6.66 35.77 -11.19
CA SER A 127 -7.93 36.33 -10.69
C SER A 127 -9.18 35.60 -11.22
N ASN A 128 -9.01 34.86 -12.31
CA ASN A 128 -10.10 34.22 -13.06
C ASN A 128 -11.20 35.20 -13.49
N SER A 129 -10.87 36.49 -13.57
CA SER A 129 -11.79 37.54 -13.99
C SER A 129 -11.68 37.73 -15.50
N PRO A 130 -12.80 37.82 -16.24
CA PRO A 130 -12.77 38.13 -17.67
C PRO A 130 -12.07 39.46 -18.00
N ALA A 131 -12.01 40.38 -17.03
CA ALA A 131 -11.39 41.69 -17.19
C ALA A 131 -9.87 41.69 -16.97
N ASP A 132 -9.29 40.61 -16.44
CA ASP A 132 -7.88 40.54 -16.06
C ASP A 132 -7.23 39.24 -16.54
N PRO A 133 -6.59 39.24 -17.73
CA PRO A 133 -5.97 38.05 -18.30
C PRO A 133 -4.67 37.64 -17.60
N ASN A 134 -4.15 38.50 -16.71
CA ASN A 134 -2.80 38.37 -16.21
C ASN A 134 -2.74 37.59 -14.89
N PRO A 135 -1.62 36.92 -14.60
CA PRO A 135 -1.43 36.33 -13.29
C PRO A 135 -1.24 37.40 -12.22
N VAL A 136 -1.68 37.09 -11.00
CA VAL A 136 -1.49 37.91 -9.81
C VAL A 136 -0.01 37.90 -9.43
N PRO A 137 0.60 39.06 -9.08
CA PRO A 137 2.01 39.15 -8.73
C PRO A 137 2.30 38.58 -7.33
N LEU A 138 2.41 37.25 -7.24
CA LEU A 138 2.79 36.53 -6.04
C LEU A 138 3.98 35.63 -6.39
N PRO A 139 5.18 35.75 -5.75
CA PRO A 139 5.63 36.73 -4.75
C PRO A 139 6.21 38.02 -5.38
N SER A 140 6.95 38.84 -4.60
CA SER A 140 7.59 40.08 -5.08
C SER A 140 8.44 39.86 -6.34
N PRO A 141 8.37 40.77 -7.35
CA PRO A 141 8.93 40.57 -8.69
C PRO A 141 10.43 40.86 -8.77
N VAL A 142 11.22 40.29 -7.86
CA VAL A 142 12.66 40.54 -7.76
C VAL A 142 13.46 39.26 -7.61
N VAL A 143 14.55 39.16 -8.37
CA VAL A 143 15.62 38.19 -8.13
C VAL A 143 16.95 38.91 -7.96
N TYR A 144 17.83 38.33 -7.15
CA TYR A 144 19.09 38.90 -6.71
C TYR A 144 20.26 38.11 -7.26
N TYR A 145 21.40 38.78 -7.42
CA TYR A 145 22.63 38.19 -7.94
C TYR A 145 23.81 38.54 -7.05
N ARG A 146 24.74 37.59 -6.94
CA ARG A 146 26.01 37.76 -6.22
C ARG A 146 27.01 38.62 -7.00
N GLN A 147 26.79 38.79 -8.31
CA GLN A 147 27.63 39.56 -9.21
C GLN A 147 26.93 40.85 -9.63
N ALA A 148 27.70 41.82 -10.11
CA ALA A 148 27.16 43.02 -10.73
C ALA A 148 26.51 42.69 -12.09
N GLY A 149 25.60 43.54 -12.56
CA GLY A 149 25.01 43.42 -13.90
C GLY A 149 24.07 42.22 -14.11
N CYS A 150 23.49 41.67 -13.04
CA CYS A 150 22.57 40.53 -13.06
C CYS A 150 23.16 39.29 -13.75
N ALA A 151 24.46 39.08 -13.54
CA ALA A 151 25.20 37.95 -14.07
C ALA A 151 25.26 36.78 -13.08
N GLY A 152 25.42 35.57 -13.63
CA GLY A 152 25.55 34.34 -12.86
C GLY A 152 24.20 33.77 -12.40
N ASP A 153 24.23 33.01 -11.30
CA ASP A 153 23.01 32.43 -10.74
C ASP A 153 22.11 33.50 -10.12
N ALA A 154 20.82 33.41 -10.45
CA ALA A 154 19.77 34.21 -9.83
C ALA A 154 19.34 33.56 -8.51
N TYR A 155 18.91 34.40 -7.58
CA TYR A 155 18.43 33.99 -6.26
C TYR A 155 17.14 34.70 -5.91
N GLY A 156 16.18 33.98 -5.36
CA GLY A 156 14.95 34.57 -4.86
C GLY A 156 14.78 34.31 -3.36
N VAL A 157 14.01 35.19 -2.72
CA VAL A 157 13.69 35.06 -1.29
C VAL A 157 12.36 34.33 -1.16
N TYR A 158 12.33 33.31 -0.32
CA TYR A 158 11.09 32.61 -0.01
C TYR A 158 10.33 33.39 1.06
N GLY A 159 9.24 34.05 0.66
CA GLY A 159 8.42 34.89 1.55
C GLY A 159 7.51 34.11 2.52
N GLY A 160 7.52 32.78 2.48
CA GLY A 160 6.55 31.96 3.21
C GLY A 160 5.15 32.03 2.62
N GLY A 161 4.25 31.15 3.06
CA GLY A 161 2.83 31.18 2.71
C GLY A 161 2.46 30.63 1.33
N PHE A 162 3.43 30.39 0.44
CA PHE A 162 3.22 29.81 -0.88
C PHE A 162 4.08 28.56 -1.11
N PRO A 163 3.70 27.67 -2.03
CA PRO A 163 4.57 26.61 -2.51
C PRO A 163 5.89 27.16 -3.05
N PHE A 164 6.96 26.38 -2.92
CA PHE A 164 8.32 26.78 -3.30
C PHE A 164 8.48 27.05 -4.81
N ASP A 165 7.63 26.43 -5.61
CA ASP A 165 7.54 26.55 -7.06
C ASP A 165 6.63 27.70 -7.54
N THR A 166 6.14 28.54 -6.63
CA THR A 166 5.43 29.77 -6.99
C THR A 166 6.36 30.70 -7.78
N GLY A 167 5.92 31.11 -8.97
CA GLY A 167 6.74 31.82 -9.93
C GLY A 167 7.00 33.26 -9.51
N ILE A 168 8.27 33.66 -9.43
CA ILE A 168 8.69 35.06 -9.32
C ILE A 168 8.60 35.66 -10.72
N ILE A 169 7.63 36.54 -10.94
CA ILE A 169 7.41 37.14 -12.26
C ILE A 169 8.12 38.49 -12.32
N ILE A 170 9.05 38.67 -13.26
CA ILE A 170 9.69 39.95 -13.52
C ILE A 170 8.77 40.80 -14.40
N GLY A 171 7.73 41.35 -13.79
CA GLY A 171 6.74 42.24 -14.41
C GLY A 171 5.85 42.88 -13.34
N SER A 172 5.48 44.14 -13.52
CA SER A 172 4.54 44.84 -12.63
C SER A 172 3.67 45.83 -13.42
N PRO A 173 2.40 45.50 -13.71
CA PRO A 173 1.78 44.19 -13.48
C PRO A 173 2.43 43.09 -14.34
N PRO A 174 2.35 41.82 -13.91
CA PRO A 174 2.66 40.69 -14.78
C PRO A 174 1.86 40.78 -16.09
N ALA A 175 2.50 40.46 -17.22
CA ALA A 175 1.84 40.44 -18.53
C ALA A 175 2.43 39.31 -19.39
N PRO A 176 1.76 38.89 -20.48
CA PRO A 176 2.32 37.88 -21.38
C PRO A 176 3.73 38.28 -21.84
N GLY A 177 4.66 37.33 -21.76
CA GLY A 177 6.08 37.59 -22.05
C GLY A 177 6.92 38.04 -20.85
N SER A 178 6.33 38.42 -19.70
CA SER A 178 7.12 38.69 -18.49
C SER A 178 7.92 37.45 -18.08
N PRO A 179 9.25 37.55 -17.84
CA PRO A 179 10.07 36.42 -17.41
C PRO A 179 9.60 35.85 -16.08
N ILE A 180 9.66 34.53 -15.94
CA ILE A 180 9.34 33.82 -14.71
C ILE A 180 10.60 33.14 -14.19
N TYR A 181 10.83 33.25 -12.89
CA TYR A 181 11.82 32.47 -12.16
C TYR A 181 11.14 31.55 -11.16
N ARG A 182 11.67 30.34 -10.99
CA ARG A 182 11.20 29.38 -9.99
C ARG A 182 12.31 29.05 -9.02
N LEU A 183 12.03 29.14 -7.72
CA LEU A 183 12.97 28.72 -6.70
C LEU A 183 13.22 27.20 -6.81
N GLN A 184 14.45 26.79 -6.54
CA GLN A 184 14.86 25.39 -6.48
C GLN A 184 15.01 24.98 -5.01
N PRO A 185 14.31 23.91 -4.56
CA PRO A 185 14.45 23.42 -3.19
C PRO A 185 15.91 23.13 -2.88
N GLY A 186 16.35 23.48 -1.67
CA GLY A 186 17.73 23.30 -1.25
C GLY A 186 18.05 24.04 0.03
N THR A 187 19.33 24.13 0.38
CA THR A 187 19.79 24.87 1.55
C THR A 187 19.72 26.38 1.28
N PRO A 188 19.10 27.19 2.16
CA PRO A 188 19.10 28.64 2.02
C PRO A 188 20.53 29.18 2.11
N GLN A 189 20.78 30.27 1.39
CA GLN A 189 22.08 30.92 1.32
C GLN A 189 21.96 32.37 1.80
N ALA A 190 22.95 32.79 2.59
CA ALA A 190 23.15 34.19 2.97
C ALA A 190 24.27 34.80 2.10
N PHE A 191 24.09 36.04 1.64
CA PHE A 191 25.08 36.77 0.84
C PHE A 191 24.76 38.27 0.68
N THR A 192 25.74 39.06 0.27
CA THR A 192 25.53 40.44 -0.18
C THR A 192 25.20 40.43 -1.67
N ALA A 193 23.99 40.85 -2.03
CA ALA A 193 23.58 41.01 -3.41
C ALA A 193 24.22 42.26 -4.00
N LEU A 194 24.87 42.11 -5.17
CA LEU A 194 25.53 43.20 -5.90
C LEU A 194 24.68 43.74 -7.06
N SER A 195 23.67 42.98 -7.47
CA SER A 195 22.64 43.46 -8.39
C SER A 195 21.32 42.73 -8.18
N GLN A 196 20.24 43.35 -8.66
CA GLN A 196 18.90 42.77 -8.67
C GLN A 196 18.25 43.00 -10.03
N LEU A 197 17.42 42.04 -10.45
CA LEU A 197 16.56 42.17 -11.60
C LEU A 197 15.13 42.43 -11.11
N THR A 198 14.57 43.57 -11.53
CA THR A 198 13.20 44.00 -11.24
C THR A 198 12.45 44.24 -12.56
N PRO A 199 11.14 44.58 -12.54
CA PRO A 199 10.42 44.98 -13.75
C PRO A 199 11.04 46.19 -14.46
N SER A 200 11.80 47.03 -13.74
CA SER A 200 12.51 48.19 -14.31
C SER A 200 13.86 47.83 -14.93
N GLY A 201 14.23 46.55 -14.94
CA GLY A 201 15.50 46.05 -15.45
C GLY A 201 16.51 45.72 -14.35
N CYS A 202 17.75 45.49 -14.78
CA CYS A 202 18.85 45.17 -13.88
C CYS A 202 19.40 46.43 -13.20
N GLN A 203 19.56 46.39 -11.87
CA GLN A 203 20.06 47.51 -11.08
C GLN A 203 21.20 47.05 -10.16
N ALA A 204 22.23 47.86 -10.02
CA ALA A 204 23.29 47.64 -9.04
C ALA A 204 22.78 47.96 -7.63
N ILE A 205 23.09 47.10 -6.67
CA ILE A 205 22.70 47.26 -5.26
C ILE A 205 23.83 46.79 -4.35
N SER A 206 23.69 47.03 -3.05
CA SER A 206 24.57 46.46 -2.03
C SER A 206 23.74 46.11 -0.80
N SER A 207 23.03 44.98 -0.87
CA SER A 207 22.07 44.57 0.15
C SER A 207 22.42 43.20 0.72
N GLY A 208 22.50 43.09 2.05
CA GLY A 208 22.66 41.81 2.72
C GLY A 208 21.37 41.00 2.68
N ILE A 209 21.42 39.77 2.19
CA ILE A 209 20.32 38.83 2.15
C ILE A 209 20.65 37.65 3.06
N SER A 210 19.78 37.40 4.05
CA SER A 210 19.99 36.39 5.09
C SER A 210 19.53 34.99 4.69
N SER A 211 18.53 34.89 3.80
CA SER A 211 17.96 33.62 3.35
C SER A 211 17.42 33.74 1.94
N ALA A 212 18.16 33.19 0.98
CA ALA A 212 17.75 33.13 -0.41
C ALA A 212 18.08 31.77 -1.02
N TYR A 213 17.32 31.41 -2.05
CA TYR A 213 17.43 30.13 -2.73
C TYR A 213 17.70 30.36 -4.21
N VAL A 214 18.37 29.41 -4.84
CA VAL A 214 18.64 29.47 -6.28
C VAL A 214 17.32 29.56 -7.02
N ALA A 215 17.19 30.55 -7.89
CA ALA A 215 16.05 30.75 -8.76
C ALA A 215 16.48 30.44 -10.20
N LYS A 216 15.76 29.56 -10.88
CA LYS A 216 16.05 29.23 -12.29
C LYS A 216 14.98 29.81 -13.20
N PRO A 217 15.33 30.28 -14.41
CA PRO A 217 14.35 30.69 -15.41
C PRO A 217 13.33 29.56 -15.65
N ALA A 218 12.05 29.92 -15.69
CA ALA A 218 10.92 29.00 -15.85
C ALA A 218 9.99 29.44 -17.00
N GLY A 219 10.58 30.02 -18.04
CA GLY A 219 9.87 30.55 -19.19
C GLY A 219 9.30 31.95 -18.95
N ASN A 220 8.22 32.26 -19.64
CA ASN A 220 7.55 33.55 -19.60
C ASN A 220 6.06 33.35 -19.32
N VAL A 221 5.41 34.39 -18.80
CA VAL A 221 3.95 34.39 -18.60
C VAL A 221 3.25 34.10 -19.94
N PRO A 222 2.39 33.08 -20.01
CA PRO A 222 1.67 32.76 -21.23
C PRO A 222 0.54 33.75 -21.48
N THR A 223 0.15 33.92 -22.75
CA THR A 223 -1.14 34.52 -23.09
C THR A 223 -2.26 33.57 -22.69
N VAL A 224 -3.24 34.09 -21.93
CA VAL A 224 -4.41 33.38 -21.42
C VAL A 224 -5.67 34.20 -21.75
N VAL A 225 -6.73 33.53 -22.17
CA VAL A 225 -8.06 34.13 -22.37
C VAL A 225 -8.98 33.73 -21.20
N GLN A 226 -9.37 34.68 -20.35
CA GLN A 226 -10.13 34.43 -19.11
C GLN A 226 -11.65 34.45 -19.30
N PRO A 227 -12.44 33.75 -18.46
CA PRO A 227 -12.00 32.94 -17.34
C PRO A 227 -11.47 31.58 -17.80
N MET A 228 -10.55 31.04 -17.00
CA MET A 228 -10.16 29.66 -17.12
C MET A 228 -11.26 28.74 -16.57
N TYR A 229 -11.28 27.52 -17.09
CA TYR A 229 -12.08 26.42 -16.57
C TYR A 229 -11.20 25.17 -16.40
N PHE A 230 -11.68 24.23 -15.58
CA PHE A 230 -10.91 23.07 -15.16
C PHE A 230 -11.60 21.78 -15.57
N GLU A 231 -10.89 20.92 -16.30
CA GLU A 231 -11.40 19.63 -16.76
C GLU A 231 -10.48 18.50 -16.29
N PRO A 232 -11.01 17.31 -15.98
CA PRO A 232 -10.19 16.15 -15.63
C PRO A 232 -9.16 15.85 -16.73
N GLN A 233 -7.94 15.47 -16.35
CA GLN A 233 -6.99 14.88 -17.29
C GLN A 233 -7.54 13.53 -17.77
N SER A 234 -7.55 13.35 -19.09
CA SER A 234 -7.94 12.10 -19.75
C SER A 234 -6.78 11.10 -19.79
#